data_AF-A0A7C2U2A6-F1
#
_entry.id   AF-A0A7C2U2A6-F1
#
_cell.length_a   1.000
_cell.length_b   1.000
_cell.length_c   1.000
_cell.angle_alpha   90.00
_cell.angle_beta   90.00
_cell.angle_gamma   90.00
#
_symmetry.space_group_name_H-M   'P 1'
#
loop_
_entity.id
_entity.type
_entity.pdbx_description
1 polymer ?
#
loop_
_entity_poly.entity_id
_entity_poly.type
_entity_poly.pdbx_seq_one_letter_code
_entity_poly.pdbx_strand_id
1 'polypeptide(L)'
;MCRMFVLKRASVDSEEKLRLLGGTEDVDEAGERYSPAHSPQMRQAPGAAGIYWAAAGGRRVPLLRALRTNVCELDCRYCAINRHRQARRASFRPEELARTFMQMHERGMVAGLFLSSGVAGGADRSAEKIIETAEWLRERYRYRGYIHLKIMPGQSPDYIARAFELADRVSINLEAPTPQHLARIAPSKDFWRDLVAPMQEVKRLQARHPEKLRAGQITQMVVGAAGDSDRDILTTTQWLYDELGMRRVYYSAYRPVCGEVLAPPAPELRQHRLYQADWLLRFYGFRLEELPFAADGSLPQEMDPKLAWALGHPELFPVEVNRAPREWLLRVPGIGPESARRILRRRREGAIRSLEELRALGVVVRRALPFLLLDGRYLADRAAARALWARRHREAPQQLSLPWERDPLAAAATLAGLRAAS
;
A
#
# COMPACT_ATOMS: atom_id res chain seq x y z
N MET A 1 8.41 -47.49 -2.68
CA MET A 1 7.90 -47.29 -4.07
C MET A 1 6.53 -46.63 -4.00
N CYS A 2 6.47 -45.30 -4.03
CA CYS A 2 5.20 -44.56 -4.05
C CYS A 2 4.82 -44.30 -5.51
N ARG A 3 3.66 -44.81 -5.93
CA ARG A 3 3.16 -44.71 -7.31
C ARG A 3 2.89 -43.25 -7.66
N MET A 4 3.61 -42.73 -8.67
CA MET A 4 3.20 -41.50 -9.38
C MET A 4 1.90 -41.79 -10.13
N PHE A 5 0.76 -41.36 -9.58
CA PHE A 5 -0.42 -41.17 -10.41
C PHE A 5 -0.24 -39.88 -11.19
N VAL A 6 0.15 -40.00 -12.46
CA VAL A 6 0.04 -38.91 -13.43
C VAL A 6 -1.45 -38.78 -13.76
N LEU A 7 -2.16 -37.97 -12.98
CA LEU A 7 -3.50 -37.51 -13.34
C LEU A 7 -3.37 -36.62 -14.58
N LYS A 8 -3.99 -37.06 -15.69
CA LYS A 8 -4.24 -36.21 -16.88
C LYS A 8 -4.94 -34.93 -16.40
N ARG A 9 -4.24 -33.79 -16.38
CA ARG A 9 -4.82 -32.49 -16.03
C ARG A 9 -5.87 -32.10 -17.06
N ALA A 10 -7.14 -32.10 -16.66
CA ALA A 10 -8.19 -31.38 -17.38
C ALA A 10 -7.79 -29.91 -17.49
N SER A 11 -8.00 -29.28 -18.65
CA SER A 11 -7.75 -27.85 -18.83
C SER A 11 -8.67 -27.06 -17.90
N VAL A 12 -8.10 -26.41 -16.90
CA VAL A 12 -8.79 -25.50 -15.99
C VAL A 12 -9.47 -24.39 -16.81
N ASP A 13 -10.78 -24.20 -16.61
CA ASP A 13 -11.57 -23.18 -17.31
C ASP A 13 -11.13 -21.75 -16.94
N SER A 14 -11.37 -20.78 -17.82
CA SER A 14 -11.00 -19.37 -17.59
C SER A 14 -11.62 -18.78 -16.33
N GLU A 15 -12.83 -19.20 -15.95
CA GLU A 15 -13.47 -18.75 -14.71
C GLU A 15 -12.76 -19.30 -13.47
N GLU A 16 -12.39 -20.58 -13.47
CA GLU A 16 -11.64 -21.19 -12.38
C GLU A 16 -10.24 -20.59 -12.25
N LYS A 17 -9.56 -20.33 -13.38
CA LYS A 17 -8.30 -19.59 -13.38
C LYS A 17 -8.46 -18.18 -12.80
N LEU A 18 -9.54 -17.46 -13.12
CA LEU A 18 -9.82 -16.14 -12.54
C LEU A 18 -10.03 -16.22 -11.03
N ARG A 19 -10.68 -17.27 -10.52
CA ARG A 19 -10.86 -17.45 -9.07
C ARG A 19 -9.52 -17.63 -8.36
N LEU A 20 -8.67 -18.49 -8.90
CA LEU A 20 -7.36 -18.79 -8.32
C LEU A 20 -6.36 -17.64 -8.51
N LEU A 21 -6.30 -17.05 -9.70
CA LEU A 21 -5.29 -16.06 -10.08
C LEU A 21 -5.73 -14.61 -9.85
N GLY A 22 -7.03 -14.36 -9.67
CA GLY A 22 -7.56 -13.07 -9.20
C GLY A 22 -7.38 -12.89 -7.68
N GLY A 23 -7.24 -13.99 -6.94
CA GLY A 23 -7.11 -14.00 -5.48
C GLY A 23 -8.46 -14.01 -4.74
N THR A 24 -9.49 -14.65 -5.29
CA THR A 24 -10.75 -14.93 -4.55
C THR A 24 -10.67 -16.22 -3.75
N GLU A 25 -9.83 -17.16 -4.17
CA GLU A 25 -9.65 -18.45 -3.51
C GLU A 25 -8.17 -18.64 -3.21
N ASP A 26 -7.85 -18.80 -1.93
CA ASP A 26 -6.54 -19.25 -1.47
C ASP A 26 -6.73 -20.65 -0.87
N VAL A 27 -6.60 -21.65 -1.73
CA VAL A 27 -6.86 -23.05 -1.40
C VAL A 27 -5.63 -23.90 -1.71
N ASP A 28 -5.34 -24.85 -0.84
CA ASP A 28 -4.30 -25.85 -1.07
C ASP A 28 -4.71 -26.89 -2.14
N GLU A 29 -3.85 -27.88 -2.40
CA GLU A 29 -4.14 -28.94 -3.38
C GLU A 29 -5.35 -29.82 -3.00
N ALA A 30 -5.70 -29.89 -1.71
CA ALA A 30 -6.85 -30.62 -1.19
C ALA A 30 -8.14 -29.79 -1.20
N GLY A 31 -8.07 -28.49 -1.53
CA GLY A 31 -9.20 -27.58 -1.52
C GLY A 31 -9.48 -26.94 -0.15
N GLU A 32 -8.60 -27.14 0.83
CA GLU A 32 -8.71 -26.47 2.12
C GLU A 32 -8.31 -25.01 1.99
N ARG A 33 -9.15 -24.12 2.55
CA ARG A 33 -8.89 -22.68 2.54
C ARG A 33 -7.75 -22.37 3.50
N TYR A 34 -6.69 -21.74 3.00
CA TYR A 34 -5.79 -20.99 3.87
C TYR A 34 -6.58 -19.81 4.49
N SER A 35 -6.17 -19.36 5.68
CA SER A 35 -6.75 -18.20 6.38
C SER A 35 -6.96 -17.00 5.43
N PRO A 36 -7.98 -16.14 5.65
CA PRO A 36 -8.50 -15.24 4.62
C PRO A 36 -7.42 -14.36 3.97
N ALA A 37 -7.23 -14.59 2.66
CA ALA A 37 -6.46 -13.85 1.64
C ALA A 37 -5.14 -13.17 2.09
N HIS A 38 -4.05 -13.68 1.50
CA HIS A 38 -2.63 -13.43 1.78
C HIS A 38 -2.07 -12.02 1.46
N SER A 39 -2.93 -11.03 1.24
CA SER A 39 -2.54 -9.62 1.36
C SER A 39 -3.79 -8.75 1.56
N PRO A 40 -3.71 -7.62 2.29
CA PRO A 40 -4.73 -6.59 2.27
C PRO A 40 -5.11 -6.13 0.86
N GLN A 41 -4.23 -6.30 -0.14
CA GLN A 41 -4.58 -6.06 -1.53
C GLN A 41 -5.49 -7.17 -2.06
N MET A 42 -5.25 -8.45 -1.76
CA MET A 42 -6.08 -9.58 -2.19
C MET A 42 -7.49 -9.63 -1.57
N ARG A 43 -7.81 -8.75 -0.60
CA ARG A 43 -9.21 -8.51 -0.19
C ARG A 43 -10.00 -7.88 -1.35
N GLN A 44 -10.74 -8.69 -2.08
CA GLN A 44 -11.55 -8.28 -3.23
C GLN A 44 -12.89 -7.63 -2.84
N ALA A 45 -13.52 -7.01 -3.84
CA ALA A 45 -14.91 -6.58 -3.78
C ALA A 45 -15.88 -7.78 -3.64
N PRO A 46 -17.07 -7.59 -3.05
CA PRO A 46 -18.12 -8.61 -3.14
C PRO A 46 -18.56 -8.81 -4.60
N GLY A 47 -18.59 -10.06 -5.09
CA GLY A 47 -19.45 -10.46 -6.22
C GLY A 47 -18.81 -11.07 -7.48
N ALA A 48 -17.55 -10.78 -7.84
CA ALA A 48 -16.93 -11.37 -9.04
C ALA A 48 -15.40 -11.51 -8.94
N ALA A 49 -14.89 -12.64 -9.43
CA ALA A 49 -13.48 -12.99 -9.31
C ALA A 49 -12.55 -12.03 -10.06
N GLY A 50 -11.56 -11.52 -9.34
CA GLY A 50 -10.52 -10.66 -9.89
C GLY A 50 -10.89 -9.17 -9.96
N ILE A 51 -12.05 -8.73 -9.46
CA ILE A 51 -12.41 -7.31 -9.49
C ILE A 51 -11.81 -6.56 -8.28
N TYR A 52 -10.99 -5.56 -8.59
CA TYR A 52 -10.37 -4.65 -7.64
C TYR A 52 -10.86 -3.21 -7.84
N TRP A 53 -11.39 -2.58 -6.79
CA TRP A 53 -11.81 -1.18 -6.84
C TRP A 53 -10.64 -0.25 -6.54
N ALA A 54 -10.05 0.30 -7.60
CA ALA A 54 -9.03 1.33 -7.50
C ALA A 54 -9.66 2.70 -7.19
N ALA A 55 -8.96 3.54 -6.44
CA ALA A 55 -9.35 4.93 -6.25
C ALA A 55 -8.68 5.81 -7.31
N ALA A 56 -9.48 6.53 -8.10
CA ALA A 56 -9.01 7.46 -9.12
C ALA A 56 -9.93 8.68 -9.16
N GLY A 57 -9.36 9.89 -9.05
CA GLY A 57 -10.13 11.15 -9.15
C GLY A 57 -11.28 11.28 -8.15
N GLY A 58 -11.14 10.73 -6.94
CA GLY A 58 -12.21 10.73 -5.91
C GLY A 58 -13.34 9.73 -6.16
N ARG A 59 -13.22 8.88 -7.19
CA ARG A 59 -14.17 7.82 -7.52
C ARG A 59 -13.53 6.44 -7.36
N ARG A 60 -14.37 5.41 -7.24
CA ARG A 60 -13.95 4.01 -7.33
C ARG A 60 -14.12 3.53 -8.76
N VAL A 61 -13.07 2.90 -9.30
CA VAL A 61 -13.02 2.37 -10.67
C VAL A 61 -12.70 0.87 -10.59
N PRO A 62 -13.51 -0.01 -11.20
CA PRO A 62 -13.26 -1.45 -11.15
C PRO A 62 -12.16 -1.81 -12.15
N LEU A 63 -11.14 -2.52 -11.68
CA LEU A 63 -10.08 -3.09 -12.52
C LEU A 63 -10.13 -4.61 -12.42
N LEU A 64 -9.83 -5.31 -13.51
CA LEU A 64 -9.44 -6.71 -13.44
C LEU A 64 -8.03 -6.75 -12.87
N ARG A 65 -7.88 -7.30 -11.67
CA ARG A 65 -6.57 -7.66 -11.13
C ARG A 65 -6.40 -9.16 -11.20
N ALA A 66 -5.40 -9.60 -11.95
CA ALA A 66 -5.09 -11.01 -12.11
C ALA A 66 -3.59 -11.25 -12.17
N LEU A 67 -3.18 -12.42 -11.69
CA LEU A 67 -1.90 -13.03 -12.01
C LEU A 67 -1.97 -13.71 -13.38
N ARG A 68 -0.97 -13.51 -14.23
CA ARG A 68 -0.78 -14.33 -15.44
C ARG A 68 -0.51 -15.78 -15.05
N THR A 69 0.28 -15.99 -14.01
CA THR A 69 0.51 -17.29 -13.37
C THR A 69 0.80 -17.09 -11.90
N ASN A 70 0.42 -18.07 -11.07
CA ASN A 70 0.88 -18.14 -9.68
C ASN A 70 2.04 -19.13 -9.51
N VAL A 71 2.62 -19.67 -10.59
CA VAL A 71 3.90 -20.39 -10.53
C VAL A 71 5.01 -19.37 -10.25
N CYS A 72 5.80 -19.62 -9.20
CA CYS A 72 6.89 -18.74 -8.80
C CYS A 72 8.11 -19.55 -8.34
N GLU A 73 9.27 -19.24 -8.90
CA GLU A 73 10.57 -19.83 -8.50
C GLU A 73 11.25 -19.09 -7.35
N LEU A 74 10.69 -17.94 -6.91
CA LEU A 74 11.20 -17.16 -5.80
C LEU A 74 10.75 -17.73 -4.45
N ASP A 75 11.50 -17.41 -3.40
CA ASP A 75 11.39 -17.98 -2.05
C ASP A 75 10.90 -16.95 -1.00
N CYS A 76 10.13 -15.95 -1.43
CA CYS A 76 9.60 -14.93 -0.53
C CYS A 76 8.77 -15.59 0.59
N ARG A 77 9.28 -15.55 1.81
CA ARG A 77 8.77 -16.33 2.94
C ARG A 77 7.37 -15.89 3.37
N TYR A 78 7.07 -14.61 3.16
CA TYR A 78 5.75 -13.99 3.41
C TYR A 78 4.71 -14.27 2.29
N CYS A 79 5.07 -14.99 1.22
CA CYS A 79 4.22 -15.19 0.05
C CYS A 79 3.61 -16.61 0.00
N ALA A 80 2.30 -16.69 -0.25
CA ALA A 80 1.55 -17.95 -0.37
C ALA A 80 1.99 -18.81 -1.57
N ILE A 81 2.50 -18.16 -2.61
CA ILE A 81 2.79 -18.80 -3.89
C ILE A 81 4.29 -18.95 -4.13
N ASN A 82 5.13 -18.86 -3.10
CA ASN A 82 6.57 -19.08 -3.25
C ASN A 82 6.87 -20.53 -3.67
N ARG A 83 8.11 -20.79 -4.09
CA ARG A 83 8.56 -22.09 -4.62
C ARG A 83 8.42 -23.28 -3.65
N HIS A 84 8.37 -23.02 -2.34
CA HIS A 84 8.31 -24.04 -1.30
C HIS A 84 6.88 -24.32 -0.82
N ARG A 85 5.88 -23.55 -1.28
CA ARG A 85 4.47 -23.75 -0.90
C ARG A 85 3.79 -24.75 -1.81
N GLN A 86 3.07 -25.68 -1.20
CA GLN A 86 2.09 -26.52 -1.88
C GLN A 86 0.82 -25.70 -2.06
N ALA A 87 0.61 -25.21 -3.27
CA ALA A 87 -0.55 -24.40 -3.63
C ALA A 87 -0.98 -24.81 -5.03
N ARG A 88 -2.29 -24.81 -5.30
CA ARG A 88 -2.80 -25.09 -6.64
C ARG A 88 -2.19 -24.09 -7.62
N ARG A 89 -1.57 -24.59 -8.70
CA ARG A 89 -0.90 -23.75 -9.70
C ARG A 89 -1.70 -23.69 -10.99
N ALA A 90 -1.89 -22.47 -11.50
CA ALA A 90 -2.50 -22.23 -12.80
C ALA A 90 -1.72 -21.16 -13.58
N SER A 91 -1.94 -21.14 -14.88
CA SER A 91 -1.36 -20.13 -15.78
C SER A 91 -2.34 -19.83 -16.90
N PHE A 92 -2.53 -18.55 -17.18
CA PHE A 92 -3.16 -18.10 -18.41
C PHE A 92 -2.17 -18.12 -19.57
N ARG A 93 -2.68 -18.44 -20.77
CA ARG A 93 -2.01 -18.01 -22.00
C ARG A 93 -2.22 -16.49 -22.18
N PRO A 94 -1.27 -15.73 -22.75
CA PRO A 94 -1.44 -14.29 -22.93
C PRO A 94 -2.71 -13.91 -23.68
N GLU A 95 -2.98 -14.57 -24.81
CA GLU A 95 -4.20 -14.38 -25.60
C GLU A 95 -5.47 -14.70 -24.80
N GLU A 96 -5.45 -15.79 -24.01
CA GLU A 96 -6.57 -16.22 -23.18
C GLU A 96 -6.92 -15.14 -22.15
N LEU A 97 -5.92 -14.59 -21.44
CA LEU A 97 -6.15 -13.54 -20.46
C LEU A 97 -6.63 -12.24 -21.09
N ALA A 98 -6.06 -11.85 -22.24
CA ALA A 98 -6.51 -10.67 -22.97
C ALA A 98 -7.97 -10.81 -23.41
N ARG A 99 -8.36 -11.98 -23.93
CA ARG A 99 -9.75 -12.29 -24.30
C ARG A 99 -10.69 -12.22 -23.10
N THR A 100 -10.32 -12.85 -21.99
CA THR A 100 -11.11 -12.83 -20.75
C THR A 100 -11.30 -11.41 -20.22
N PHE A 101 -10.24 -10.59 -20.24
CA PHE A 101 -10.34 -9.18 -19.90
C PHE A 101 -11.33 -8.43 -20.80
N MET A 102 -11.23 -8.60 -22.12
CA MET A 102 -12.11 -7.91 -23.07
C MET A 102 -13.57 -8.30 -22.90
N GLN A 103 -13.86 -9.58 -22.67
CA GLN A 103 -15.23 -10.03 -22.38
C GLN A 103 -15.81 -9.39 -21.11
N MET A 104 -15.00 -9.25 -20.05
CA MET A 104 -15.43 -8.55 -18.82
C MET A 104 -15.60 -7.04 -19.06
N HIS A 105 -14.72 -6.44 -19.86
CA HIS A 105 -14.78 -5.01 -20.19
C HIS A 105 -16.01 -4.66 -21.02
N GLU A 106 -16.31 -5.44 -22.07
CA GLU A 106 -17.47 -5.27 -22.95
C GLU A 106 -18.81 -5.43 -22.20
N ARG A 107 -18.82 -6.25 -21.14
CA ARG A 107 -19.96 -6.40 -20.20
C ARG A 107 -20.03 -5.30 -19.14
N GLY A 108 -19.12 -4.32 -19.16
CA GLY A 108 -19.08 -3.22 -18.19
C GLY A 108 -18.63 -3.61 -16.79
N MET A 109 -18.05 -4.79 -16.59
CA MET A 109 -17.63 -5.28 -15.27
C MET A 109 -16.34 -4.63 -14.78
N VAL A 110 -15.43 -4.31 -15.72
CA VAL A 110 -14.13 -3.71 -15.44
C VAL A 110 -13.82 -2.60 -16.44
N ALA A 111 -13.13 -1.56 -15.95
CA ALA A 111 -12.71 -0.40 -16.73
C ALA A 111 -11.20 -0.38 -17.03
N GLY A 112 -10.46 -1.37 -16.54
CA GLY A 112 -9.01 -1.47 -16.77
C GLY A 112 -8.39 -2.73 -16.20
N LEU A 113 -7.10 -2.92 -16.48
CA LEU A 113 -6.35 -4.12 -16.12
C LEU A 113 -5.20 -3.76 -15.17
N PHE A 114 -5.03 -4.55 -14.11
CA PHE A 114 -3.81 -4.66 -13.33
C PHE A 114 -3.27 -6.09 -13.46
N LEU A 115 -2.24 -6.24 -14.28
CA LEU A 115 -1.62 -7.51 -14.59
C LEU A 115 -0.32 -7.70 -13.80
N SER A 116 -0.25 -8.80 -13.05
CA SER A 116 0.94 -9.25 -12.34
C SER A 116 1.27 -10.69 -12.72
N SER A 117 2.35 -11.25 -12.20
CA SER A 117 2.70 -12.66 -12.38
C SER A 117 3.58 -13.14 -11.23
N GLY A 118 3.59 -14.45 -10.98
CA GLY A 118 4.75 -15.12 -10.41
C GLY A 118 5.89 -15.20 -11.43
N VAL A 119 7.10 -15.51 -10.94
CA VAL A 119 8.30 -15.65 -11.78
C VAL A 119 8.45 -17.10 -12.18
N ALA A 120 8.23 -17.42 -13.45
CA ALA A 120 8.25 -18.78 -13.98
C ALA A 120 9.24 -18.89 -15.15
N GLY A 121 10.43 -19.43 -14.87
CA GLY A 121 11.50 -19.56 -15.86
C GLY A 121 12.29 -18.26 -16.04
N GLY A 122 12.51 -17.52 -14.96
CA GLY A 122 13.23 -16.25 -14.95
C GLY A 122 12.37 -15.00 -15.11
N ALA A 123 12.97 -13.85 -14.79
CA ALA A 123 12.33 -12.54 -14.80
C ALA A 123 11.86 -12.15 -16.22
N ASP A 124 12.75 -12.26 -17.21
CA ASP A 124 12.49 -11.83 -18.58
C ASP A 124 11.43 -12.68 -19.29
N ARG A 125 11.48 -14.01 -19.13
CA ARG A 125 10.44 -14.91 -19.65
C ARG A 125 9.06 -14.60 -19.05
N SER A 126 9.04 -14.24 -17.77
CA SER A 126 7.79 -13.84 -17.09
C SER A 126 7.30 -12.48 -17.59
N ALA A 127 8.22 -11.54 -17.79
CA ALA A 127 7.92 -10.21 -18.35
C ALA A 127 7.41 -10.31 -19.79
N GLU A 128 8.02 -11.16 -20.63
CA GLU A 128 7.60 -11.43 -22.01
C GLU A 128 6.11 -11.79 -22.06
N LYS A 129 5.63 -12.68 -21.18
CA LYS A 129 4.21 -13.09 -21.16
C LYS A 129 3.26 -12.00 -20.65
N ILE A 130 3.71 -11.14 -19.74
CA ILE A 130 2.96 -9.95 -19.32
C ILE A 130 2.85 -8.97 -20.50
N ILE A 131 3.96 -8.72 -21.19
CA ILE A 131 4.05 -7.82 -22.34
C ILE A 131 3.19 -8.33 -23.49
N GLU A 132 3.31 -9.62 -23.86
CA GLU A 132 2.51 -10.26 -24.91
C GLU A 132 1.00 -10.08 -24.64
N THR A 133 0.57 -10.20 -23.38
CA THR A 133 -0.83 -9.95 -23.00
C THR A 133 -1.23 -8.50 -23.28
N ALA A 134 -0.37 -7.53 -22.95
CA ALA A 134 -0.63 -6.12 -23.21
C ALA A 134 -0.59 -5.79 -24.71
N GLU A 135 0.25 -6.44 -25.50
CA GLU A 135 0.32 -6.30 -26.96
C GLU A 135 -0.98 -6.80 -27.62
N TRP A 136 -1.49 -7.97 -27.20
CA TRP A 136 -2.82 -8.43 -27.62
C TRP A 136 -3.89 -7.35 -27.38
N LEU A 137 -3.88 -6.72 -26.20
CA LEU A 137 -4.85 -5.67 -25.86
C LEU A 137 -4.67 -4.42 -26.73
N ARG A 138 -3.44 -3.91 -26.89
CA ARG A 138 -3.18 -2.67 -27.61
C ARG A 138 -3.30 -2.80 -29.13
N GLU A 139 -2.85 -3.92 -29.68
CA GLU A 139 -2.68 -4.09 -31.13
C GLU A 139 -3.84 -4.86 -31.76
N ARG A 140 -4.24 -5.99 -31.17
CA ARG A 140 -5.34 -6.81 -31.68
C ARG A 140 -6.70 -6.27 -31.28
N TYR A 141 -6.94 -6.13 -29.97
CA TYR A 141 -8.23 -5.67 -29.45
C TYR A 141 -8.38 -4.13 -29.48
N ARG A 142 -7.29 -3.41 -29.78
CA ARG A 142 -7.25 -1.93 -29.84
C ARG A 142 -7.77 -1.25 -28.57
N TYR A 143 -7.63 -1.90 -27.42
CA TYR A 143 -8.03 -1.38 -26.13
C TYR A 143 -7.15 -0.18 -25.75
N ARG A 144 -7.78 0.98 -25.59
CA ARG A 144 -7.11 2.26 -25.25
C ARG A 144 -7.28 2.68 -23.79
N GLY A 145 -7.96 1.86 -22.98
CA GLY A 145 -8.15 2.16 -21.56
C GLY A 145 -6.93 1.84 -20.71
N TYR A 146 -7.12 1.89 -19.39
CA TYR A 146 -6.06 1.80 -18.40
C TYR A 146 -5.44 0.41 -18.29
N ILE A 147 -4.11 0.31 -18.40
CA ILE A 147 -3.31 -0.90 -18.14
C ILE A 147 -2.21 -0.59 -17.12
N HIS A 148 -2.15 -1.40 -16.06
CA HIS A 148 -1.07 -1.40 -15.07
C HIS A 148 -0.32 -2.73 -15.14
N LEU A 149 0.97 -2.69 -15.47
CA LEU A 149 1.84 -3.87 -15.55
C LEU A 149 2.79 -3.97 -14.35
N LYS A 150 2.97 -5.18 -13.83
CA LYS A 150 4.03 -5.49 -12.86
C LYS A 150 5.36 -5.69 -13.59
N ILE A 151 6.41 -5.05 -13.11
CA ILE A 151 7.81 -5.31 -13.50
C ILE A 151 8.34 -6.41 -12.59
N MET A 152 9.03 -7.40 -13.17
CA MET A 152 9.58 -8.54 -12.44
C MET A 152 10.90 -8.16 -11.75
N PRO A 153 11.23 -8.74 -10.58
CA PRO A 153 12.55 -8.57 -9.98
C PRO A 153 13.65 -9.04 -10.93
N GLY A 154 14.64 -8.19 -11.20
CA GLY A 154 15.76 -8.50 -12.09
C GLY A 154 15.40 -8.49 -13.59
N GLN A 155 14.27 -7.90 -13.96
CA GLN A 155 13.87 -7.76 -15.36
C GLN A 155 14.86 -6.87 -16.15
N SER A 156 15.23 -7.30 -17.34
CA SER A 156 16.17 -6.58 -18.21
C SER A 156 15.59 -5.27 -18.77
N PRO A 157 16.43 -4.26 -19.06
CA PRO A 157 15.99 -2.95 -19.55
C PRO A 157 15.09 -2.98 -20.79
N ASP A 158 15.35 -3.88 -21.75
CA ASP A 158 14.57 -3.95 -23.00
C ASP A 158 13.10 -4.34 -22.74
N TYR A 159 12.85 -5.29 -21.84
CA TYR A 159 11.50 -5.65 -21.43
C TYR A 159 10.84 -4.53 -20.62
N ILE A 160 11.60 -3.81 -19.78
CA ILE A 160 11.09 -2.64 -19.06
C ILE A 160 10.66 -1.55 -20.03
N ALA A 161 11.47 -1.27 -21.06
CA ALA A 161 11.16 -0.31 -22.10
C ALA A 161 9.88 -0.68 -22.84
N ARG A 162 9.72 -1.96 -23.23
CA ARG A 162 8.49 -2.40 -23.90
C ARG A 162 7.26 -2.32 -23.00
N ALA A 163 7.38 -2.71 -21.73
CA ALA A 163 6.29 -2.56 -20.76
C ALA A 163 5.92 -1.08 -20.55
N PHE A 164 6.90 -0.18 -20.53
CA PHE A 164 6.71 1.27 -20.41
C PHE A 164 5.93 1.87 -21.59
N GLU A 165 6.08 1.32 -22.80
CA GLU A 165 5.31 1.77 -23.97
C GLU A 165 3.84 1.36 -23.93
N LEU A 166 3.56 0.19 -23.37
CA LEU A 166 2.23 -0.42 -23.42
C LEU A 166 1.33 0.00 -22.24
N ALA A 167 1.96 0.35 -21.10
CA ALA A 167 1.27 0.59 -19.84
C ALA A 167 1.00 2.07 -19.53
N ASP A 168 -0.06 2.30 -18.77
CA ASP A 168 -0.35 3.60 -18.16
C ASP A 168 0.36 3.75 -16.81
N ARG A 169 0.58 2.63 -16.12
CA ARG A 169 1.26 2.50 -14.82
C ARG A 169 2.15 1.26 -14.81
N VAL A 170 3.30 1.35 -14.13
CA VAL A 170 4.10 0.17 -13.80
C VAL A 170 4.34 0.06 -12.31
N SER A 171 4.65 -1.14 -11.83
CA SER A 171 5.04 -1.33 -10.44
C SER A 171 5.97 -2.52 -10.22
N ILE A 172 6.89 -2.39 -9.29
CA ILE A 172 7.69 -3.48 -8.73
C ILE A 172 7.59 -3.40 -7.22
N ASN A 173 7.49 -4.54 -6.54
CA ASN A 173 7.47 -4.57 -5.08
C ASN A 173 8.90 -4.39 -4.55
N LEU A 174 9.12 -3.40 -3.69
CA LEU A 174 10.39 -3.26 -2.96
C LEU A 174 10.47 -4.25 -1.78
N GLU A 175 9.30 -4.60 -1.22
CA GLU A 175 9.08 -5.64 -0.21
C GLU A 175 9.56 -5.26 1.19
N ALA A 176 10.76 -4.73 1.32
CA ALA A 176 11.37 -4.32 2.58
C ALA A 176 12.09 -2.98 2.43
N PRO A 177 12.36 -2.24 3.52
CA PRO A 177 12.97 -0.91 3.41
C PRO A 177 14.48 -0.94 3.11
N THR A 178 15.20 -2.00 3.48
CA THR A 178 16.66 -2.09 3.30
C THR A 178 17.10 -3.48 2.81
N PRO A 179 18.33 -3.63 2.31
CA PRO A 179 18.87 -4.93 1.91
C PRO A 179 18.84 -5.98 3.03
N GLN A 180 19.17 -5.59 4.26
CA GLN A 180 19.16 -6.49 5.43
C GLN A 180 17.77 -6.96 5.77
N HIS A 181 16.76 -6.07 5.67
CA HIS A 181 15.37 -6.45 5.87
C HIS A 181 14.87 -7.37 4.75
N LEU A 182 15.25 -7.09 3.49
CA LEU A 182 14.86 -7.92 2.34
C LEU A 182 15.41 -9.35 2.49
N ALA A 183 16.68 -9.50 2.85
CA ALA A 183 17.32 -10.81 3.02
C ALA A 183 16.58 -11.71 4.03
N ARG A 184 15.90 -11.14 5.04
CA ARG A 184 15.13 -11.91 6.04
C ARG A 184 13.85 -12.52 5.45
N ILE A 185 13.24 -11.86 4.46
CA ILE A 185 11.88 -12.18 4.00
C ILE A 185 11.81 -12.63 2.53
N ALA A 186 12.82 -12.32 1.72
CA ALA A 186 12.95 -12.71 0.31
C ALA A 186 14.44 -12.91 -0.07
N PRO A 187 15.10 -13.94 0.49
CA PRO A 187 16.55 -14.09 0.42
C PRO A 187 17.10 -14.31 -0.99
N SER A 188 16.32 -14.83 -1.94
CA SER A 188 16.75 -14.98 -3.34
C SER A 188 16.80 -13.66 -4.13
N LYS A 189 16.41 -12.52 -3.55
CA LYS A 189 16.40 -11.22 -4.24
C LYS A 189 17.52 -10.33 -3.77
N ASP A 190 18.18 -9.69 -4.73
CA ASP A 190 19.08 -8.58 -4.47
C ASP A 190 18.33 -7.25 -4.49
N PHE A 191 18.46 -6.48 -3.41
CA PHE A 191 17.74 -5.22 -3.24
C PHE A 191 18.08 -4.20 -4.35
N TRP A 192 19.36 -4.08 -4.70
CA TRP A 192 19.81 -3.04 -5.63
C TRP A 192 19.63 -3.48 -7.07
N ARG A 193 20.12 -4.67 -7.41
CA ARG A 193 20.09 -5.21 -8.76
C ARG A 193 18.69 -5.62 -9.18
N ASP A 194 17.95 -6.32 -8.33
CA ASP A 194 16.69 -6.92 -8.77
C ASP A 194 15.49 -5.98 -8.54
N LEU A 195 15.57 -5.04 -7.59
CA LEU A 195 14.44 -4.16 -7.25
C LEU A 195 14.67 -2.70 -7.63
N VAL A 196 15.77 -2.09 -7.18
CA VAL A 196 16.03 -0.66 -7.41
C VAL A 196 16.44 -0.38 -8.86
N ALA A 197 17.30 -1.18 -9.47
CA ALA A 197 17.77 -0.93 -10.84
C ALA A 197 16.62 -0.90 -11.86
N PRO A 198 15.61 -1.81 -11.83
CA PRO A 198 14.42 -1.67 -12.66
C PRO A 198 13.64 -0.36 -12.43
N MET A 199 13.51 0.11 -11.18
CA MET A 199 12.83 1.38 -10.86
C MET A 199 13.61 2.59 -11.40
N GLN A 200 14.95 2.54 -11.35
CA GLN A 200 15.82 3.55 -11.94
C GLN A 200 15.68 3.58 -13.46
N GLU A 201 15.58 2.42 -14.10
CA GLU A 201 15.35 2.33 -15.54
C GLU A 201 14.00 2.94 -15.94
N VAL A 202 12.93 2.66 -15.18
CA VAL A 202 11.63 3.32 -15.39
C VAL A 202 11.73 4.84 -15.21
N LYS A 203 12.45 5.32 -14.18
CA LYS A 203 12.70 6.77 -13.99
C LYS A 203 13.43 7.36 -15.20
N ARG A 204 14.47 6.67 -15.69
CA ARG A 204 15.26 7.09 -16.85
C ARG A 204 14.40 7.20 -18.11
N LEU A 205 13.53 6.23 -18.36
CA LEU A 205 12.59 6.24 -19.48
C LEU A 205 11.55 7.36 -19.34
N GLN A 206 10.98 7.54 -18.14
CA GLN A 206 10.02 8.61 -17.86
C GLN A 206 10.62 10.00 -18.07
N ALA A 207 11.90 10.20 -17.73
CA ALA A 207 12.60 11.46 -17.96
C ALA A 207 12.82 11.75 -19.45
N ARG A 208 13.04 10.71 -20.27
CA ARG A 208 13.17 10.83 -21.74
C ARG A 208 11.83 10.98 -22.45
N HIS A 209 10.77 10.40 -21.89
CA HIS A 209 9.43 10.35 -22.46
C HIS A 209 8.37 10.78 -21.43
N PRO A 210 8.32 12.07 -21.05
CA PRO A 210 7.41 12.58 -20.02
C PRO A 210 5.92 12.44 -20.39
N GLU A 211 5.60 12.29 -21.67
CA GLU A 211 4.25 12.09 -22.19
C GLU A 211 3.70 10.67 -21.99
N LYS A 212 4.58 9.68 -21.82
CA LYS A 212 4.25 8.26 -21.59
C LYS A 212 4.11 7.96 -20.11
N LEU A 213 3.52 6.79 -19.78
CA LEU A 213 3.34 6.30 -18.41
C LEU A 213 2.73 7.36 -17.47
N ARG A 214 1.62 7.97 -17.90
CA ARG A 214 1.01 9.14 -17.20
C ARG A 214 0.70 8.90 -15.73
N ALA A 215 0.36 7.66 -15.36
CA ALA A 215 0.05 7.30 -13.98
C ALA A 215 1.31 6.95 -13.16
N GLY A 216 2.49 6.97 -13.79
CA GLY A 216 3.84 6.80 -13.25
C GLY A 216 4.14 5.42 -12.69
N GLN A 217 5.20 5.32 -11.89
CA GLN A 217 5.56 4.10 -11.18
C GLN A 217 5.15 4.13 -9.71
N ILE A 218 4.82 2.95 -9.18
CA ILE A 218 4.53 2.74 -7.76
C ILE A 218 5.28 1.53 -7.23
N THR A 219 5.41 1.46 -5.92
CA THR A 219 5.99 0.30 -5.24
C THR A 219 5.22 -0.05 -3.97
N GLN A 220 5.65 -1.12 -3.31
CA GLN A 220 5.02 -1.66 -2.12
C GLN A 220 6.05 -2.31 -1.19
N MET A 221 5.81 -2.17 0.11
CA MET A 221 6.52 -2.85 1.18
C MET A 221 5.57 -3.68 2.07
N VAL A 222 6.10 -4.76 2.64
CA VAL A 222 5.43 -5.62 3.63
C VAL A 222 5.87 -5.17 5.02
N VAL A 223 4.95 -4.58 5.76
CA VAL A 223 5.23 -3.92 7.04
C VAL A 223 5.33 -4.94 8.16
N GLY A 224 6.47 -4.96 8.85
CA GLY A 224 6.71 -5.74 10.06
C GLY A 224 7.25 -7.15 9.83
N ALA A 225 7.20 -7.67 8.61
CA ALA A 225 7.66 -9.03 8.31
C ALA A 225 9.16 -9.23 8.59
N ALA A 226 9.96 -8.17 8.42
CA ALA A 226 11.40 -8.21 8.55
C ALA A 226 11.91 -7.65 9.90
N GLY A 227 11.01 -7.26 10.81
CA GLY A 227 11.37 -6.50 12.02
C GLY A 227 11.73 -5.03 11.73
N ASP A 228 11.24 -4.47 10.63
CA ASP A 228 11.43 -3.07 10.26
C ASP A 228 10.71 -2.11 11.22
N SER A 229 11.33 -0.96 11.51
CA SER A 229 10.69 0.15 12.22
C SER A 229 9.89 1.04 11.25
N ASP A 230 8.99 1.86 11.78
CA ASP A 230 8.27 2.85 10.95
C ASP A 230 9.23 3.91 10.39
N ARG A 231 10.29 4.23 11.13
CA ARG A 231 11.38 5.10 10.67
C ARG A 231 12.10 4.50 9.47
N ASP A 232 12.46 3.22 9.48
CA ASP A 232 13.13 2.57 8.33
C ASP A 232 12.23 2.65 7.08
N ILE A 233 10.96 2.29 7.23
CA ILE A 233 9.97 2.32 6.16
C ILE A 233 9.83 3.73 5.57
N LEU A 234 9.72 4.75 6.42
CA LEU A 234 9.48 6.13 5.98
C LEU A 234 10.75 6.79 5.46
N THR A 235 11.92 6.39 5.94
CA THR A 235 13.22 6.80 5.38
C THR A 235 13.32 6.35 3.93
N THR A 236 13.10 5.06 3.69
CA THR A 236 13.08 4.52 2.32
C THR A 236 11.94 5.12 1.50
N THR A 237 10.76 5.37 2.11
CA THR A 237 9.64 6.02 1.42
C THR A 237 10.03 7.41 0.90
N GLN A 238 10.66 8.26 1.72
CA GLN A 238 11.08 9.60 1.29
C GLN A 238 12.11 9.50 0.16
N TRP A 239 13.12 8.64 0.31
CA TRP A 239 14.10 8.36 -0.74
C TRP A 239 13.46 7.88 -2.05
N LEU A 240 12.45 7.00 -1.99
CA LEU A 240 11.72 6.54 -3.17
C LEU A 240 11.00 7.66 -3.91
N TYR A 241 10.51 8.68 -3.20
CA TYR A 241 9.89 9.85 -3.82
C TYR A 241 10.93 10.77 -4.44
N ASP A 242 11.97 11.11 -3.68
CA ASP A 242 12.99 12.07 -4.09
C ASP A 242 13.86 11.50 -5.22
N GLU A 243 14.34 10.27 -5.05
CA GLU A 243 15.34 9.66 -5.92
C GLU A 243 14.76 8.77 -7.02
N LEU A 244 13.58 8.16 -6.82
CA LEU A 244 12.97 7.29 -7.86
C LEU A 244 11.69 7.88 -8.49
N GLY A 245 11.22 9.03 -8.00
CA GLY A 245 10.03 9.69 -8.55
C GLY A 245 8.77 8.85 -8.40
N MET A 246 8.68 8.04 -7.34
CA MET A 246 7.51 7.19 -7.09
C MET A 246 6.24 8.04 -7.01
N ARG A 247 5.16 7.59 -7.66
CA ARG A 247 3.85 8.24 -7.51
C ARG A 247 3.17 7.88 -6.20
N ARG A 248 3.50 6.72 -5.63
CA ARG A 248 2.98 6.22 -4.36
C ARG A 248 3.75 4.99 -3.90
N VAL A 249 3.93 4.89 -2.58
CA VAL A 249 4.32 3.66 -1.89
C VAL A 249 3.09 3.05 -1.23
N TYR A 250 2.91 1.73 -1.37
CA TYR A 250 1.88 0.97 -0.70
C TYR A 250 2.44 0.21 0.49
N TYR A 251 1.70 0.23 1.59
CA TYR A 251 2.01 -0.51 2.81
C TYR A 251 1.03 -1.67 2.96
N SER A 252 1.58 -2.86 3.18
CA SER A 252 0.84 -4.09 3.43
C SER A 252 1.23 -4.63 4.80
N ALA A 253 0.34 -4.56 5.78
CA ALA A 253 0.56 -5.17 7.09
C ALA A 253 0.88 -6.67 6.92
N TYR A 254 1.98 -7.11 7.53
CA TYR A 254 2.35 -8.52 7.53
C TYR A 254 1.29 -9.37 8.24
N ARG A 255 0.96 -10.48 7.59
CA ARG A 255 0.15 -11.58 8.14
C ARG A 255 0.91 -12.87 7.87
N PRO A 256 1.06 -13.77 8.86
CA PRO A 256 1.59 -15.10 8.62
C PRO A 256 0.81 -15.84 7.55
N VAL A 257 1.52 -16.64 6.78
CA VAL A 257 0.99 -17.37 5.64
C VAL A 257 1.48 -18.80 5.69
N CYS A 258 0.60 -19.76 5.35
CA CYS A 258 0.98 -21.17 5.21
C CYS A 258 1.78 -21.73 6.41
N GLY A 259 1.44 -21.30 7.63
CA GLY A 259 2.07 -21.75 8.88
C GLY A 259 3.43 -21.14 9.21
N GLU A 260 4.07 -20.38 8.30
CA GLU A 260 5.35 -19.74 8.61
C GLU A 260 5.13 -18.38 9.29
N VAL A 261 5.76 -18.20 10.45
CA VAL A 261 5.69 -16.97 11.25
C VAL A 261 7.05 -16.30 11.26
N LEU A 262 7.20 -15.24 10.47
CA LEU A 262 8.42 -14.42 10.40
C LEU A 262 8.52 -13.42 11.56
N ALA A 263 7.38 -12.91 12.00
CA ALA A 263 7.21 -11.92 13.05
C ALA A 263 5.76 -11.99 13.59
N PRO A 264 5.44 -11.31 14.70
CA PRO A 264 4.05 -11.07 15.07
C PRO A 264 3.27 -10.37 13.92
N PRO A 265 1.98 -10.70 13.69
CA PRO A 265 1.18 -10.02 12.69
C PRO A 265 1.16 -8.49 12.92
N ALA A 266 1.44 -7.71 11.89
CA ALA A 266 1.49 -6.25 12.03
C ALA A 266 0.07 -5.67 12.25
N PRO A 267 -0.15 -4.78 13.23
CA PRO A 267 -1.46 -4.17 13.44
C PRO A 267 -1.95 -3.39 12.20
N GLU A 268 -3.25 -3.46 11.89
CA GLU A 268 -3.80 -2.67 10.77
C GLU A 268 -3.69 -1.17 11.03
N LEU A 269 -3.72 -0.76 12.31
CA LEU A 269 -3.50 0.61 12.72
C LEU A 269 -2.09 1.11 12.36
N ARG A 270 -1.05 0.26 12.52
CA ARG A 270 0.32 0.59 12.11
C ARG A 270 0.38 0.89 10.60
N GLN A 271 -0.24 0.05 9.77
CA GLN A 271 -0.37 0.30 8.33
C GLN A 271 -1.09 1.63 8.05
N HIS A 272 -2.16 1.92 8.77
CA HIS A 272 -2.88 3.19 8.64
C HIS A 272 -2.02 4.40 9.02
N ARG A 273 -1.23 4.31 10.10
CA ARG A 273 -0.31 5.36 10.54
C ARG A 273 0.78 5.64 9.51
N LEU A 274 1.33 4.61 8.88
CA LEU A 274 2.27 4.78 7.75
C LEU A 274 1.63 5.54 6.59
N TYR A 275 0.39 5.20 6.19
CA TYR A 275 -0.31 5.97 5.15
C TYR A 275 -0.57 7.42 5.55
N GLN A 276 -0.86 7.69 6.84
CA GLN A 276 -1.02 9.07 7.31
C GLN A 276 0.30 9.84 7.26
N ALA A 277 1.41 9.24 7.69
CA ALA A 277 2.73 9.85 7.63
C ALA A 277 3.21 10.07 6.19
N ASP A 278 3.06 9.08 5.30
CA ASP A 278 3.31 9.21 3.85
C ASP A 278 2.52 10.38 3.24
N TRP A 279 1.26 10.53 3.62
CA TRP A 279 0.43 11.63 3.17
C TRP A 279 0.97 13.01 3.62
N LEU A 280 1.56 13.10 4.82
CA LEU A 280 2.24 14.31 5.29
C LEU A 280 3.48 14.63 4.45
N LEU A 281 4.32 13.63 4.17
CA LEU A 281 5.50 13.79 3.33
C LEU A 281 5.13 14.34 1.95
N ARG A 282 4.13 13.74 1.31
CA ARG A 282 3.78 14.04 -0.09
C ARG A 282 3.00 15.33 -0.30
N PHE A 283 2.08 15.66 0.61
CA PHE A 283 1.09 16.71 0.36
C PHE A 283 1.14 17.87 1.35
N TYR A 284 1.79 17.67 2.50
CA TYR A 284 1.94 18.70 3.54
C TYR A 284 3.34 19.29 3.61
N GLY A 285 4.30 18.72 2.87
CA GLY A 285 5.69 19.19 2.87
C GLY A 285 6.43 18.87 4.16
N PHE A 286 5.97 17.85 4.91
CA PHE A 286 6.74 17.31 6.02
C PHE A 286 8.00 16.63 5.49
N ARG A 287 9.07 16.69 6.27
CA ARG A 287 10.24 15.83 6.10
C ARG A 287 10.24 14.72 7.15
N LEU A 288 11.01 13.67 6.88
CA LEU A 288 11.21 12.54 7.78
C LEU A 288 11.60 12.98 9.19
N GLU A 289 12.51 13.96 9.30
CA GLU A 289 13.03 14.44 10.59
C GLU A 289 11.96 15.11 11.44
N GLU A 290 10.88 15.57 10.81
CA GLU A 290 9.74 16.19 11.49
C GLU A 290 8.72 15.14 11.95
N LEU A 291 8.82 13.88 11.55
CA LEU A 291 7.81 12.89 11.94
C LEU A 291 7.98 12.48 13.43
N PRO A 292 6.87 12.29 14.17
CA PRO A 292 6.89 12.15 15.62
C PRO A 292 7.25 10.72 16.06
N PHE A 293 8.42 10.22 15.67
CA PHE A 293 8.87 8.89 16.06
C PHE A 293 9.16 8.79 17.55
N ALA A 294 8.85 7.64 18.14
CA ALA A 294 9.39 7.25 19.45
C ALA A 294 10.87 6.85 19.34
N ALA A 295 11.51 6.59 20.49
CA ALA A 295 12.91 6.22 20.57
C ALA A 295 13.25 4.93 19.79
N ASP A 296 12.30 3.99 19.72
CA ASP A 296 12.38 2.74 18.97
C ASP A 296 12.08 2.89 17.47
N GLY A 297 11.81 4.12 17.00
CA GLY A 297 11.49 4.40 15.60
C GLY A 297 10.04 4.11 15.20
N SER A 298 9.15 3.78 16.15
CA SER A 298 7.73 3.58 15.88
C SER A 298 6.96 4.90 15.77
N LEU A 299 5.87 4.91 14.99
CA LEU A 299 4.91 6.01 15.00
C LEU A 299 3.93 5.87 16.17
N PRO A 300 3.39 7.00 16.69
CA PRO A 300 2.37 6.98 17.73
C PRO A 300 1.12 6.23 17.27
N GLN A 301 0.67 5.25 18.06
CA GLN A 301 -0.54 4.48 17.74
C GLN A 301 -1.81 5.20 18.23
N GLU A 302 -1.76 5.89 19.37
CA GLU A 302 -2.93 6.53 19.99
C GLU A 302 -3.42 7.80 19.28
N MET A 303 -2.60 8.38 18.41
CA MET A 303 -2.92 9.65 17.75
C MET A 303 -2.38 9.70 16.33
N ASP A 304 -3.01 10.51 15.46
CA ASP A 304 -2.49 10.68 14.11
C ASP A 304 -1.16 11.46 14.12
N PRO A 305 -0.25 11.18 13.16
CA PRO A 305 1.09 11.77 13.15
C PRO A 305 1.11 13.31 13.11
N LYS A 306 0.10 13.94 12.50
CA LYS A 306 0.06 15.40 12.41
C LYS A 306 -0.28 16.04 13.75
N LEU A 307 -1.25 15.46 14.46
CA LEU A 307 -1.59 15.88 15.82
C LEU A 307 -0.42 15.62 16.77
N ALA A 308 0.20 14.44 16.70
CA ALA A 308 1.39 14.12 17.50
C ALA A 308 2.52 15.12 17.29
N TRP A 309 2.79 15.51 16.05
CA TRP A 309 3.78 16.54 15.75
C TRP A 309 3.39 17.89 16.36
N ALA A 310 2.14 18.32 16.16
CA ALA A 310 1.68 19.63 16.62
C ALA A 310 1.70 19.76 18.16
N LEU A 311 1.36 18.69 18.88
CA LEU A 311 1.44 18.66 20.34
C LEU A 311 2.90 18.63 20.85
N GLY A 312 3.84 18.20 20.01
CA GLY A 312 5.27 18.17 20.33
C GLY A 312 6.00 19.48 20.08
N HIS A 313 5.35 20.41 19.38
CA HIS A 313 5.91 21.71 19.03
C HIS A 313 4.96 22.84 19.47
N PRO A 314 4.59 22.93 20.76
CA PRO A 314 3.65 23.94 21.25
C PRO A 314 4.16 25.38 21.00
N GLU A 315 5.47 25.59 20.90
CA GLU A 315 6.11 26.87 20.58
C GLU A 315 5.76 27.40 19.18
N LEU A 316 5.28 26.54 18.28
CA LEU A 316 4.87 26.91 16.93
C LEU A 316 3.38 27.31 16.85
N PHE A 317 2.67 27.25 17.97
CA PHE A 317 1.24 27.53 18.06
C PHE A 317 0.94 28.59 19.12
N PRO A 318 -0.16 29.34 18.98
CA PRO A 318 -1.15 29.28 17.90
C PRO A 318 -0.73 30.02 16.62
N VAL A 319 -1.23 29.55 15.48
CA VAL A 319 -0.96 30.11 14.14
C VAL A 319 -2.07 31.09 13.76
N GLU A 320 -1.72 32.33 13.37
CA GLU A 320 -2.69 33.33 12.92
C GLU A 320 -3.20 33.04 11.50
N VAL A 321 -4.50 32.73 11.40
CA VAL A 321 -5.15 32.28 10.16
C VAL A 321 -5.16 33.34 9.06
N ASN A 322 -5.04 34.63 9.34
CA ASN A 322 -4.98 35.65 8.29
C ASN A 322 -3.55 35.97 7.81
N ARG A 323 -2.51 35.58 8.56
CA ARG A 323 -1.12 35.98 8.30
C ARG A 323 -0.20 34.82 7.93
N ALA A 324 -0.43 33.63 8.50
CA ALA A 324 0.49 32.51 8.36
C ALA A 324 0.61 32.04 6.90
N PRO A 325 1.82 31.78 6.37
CA PRO A 325 1.99 31.27 5.02
C PRO A 325 1.45 29.83 4.89
N ARG A 326 1.43 29.33 3.65
CA ARG A 326 0.84 28.02 3.34
C ARG A 326 1.47 26.89 4.15
N GLU A 327 2.79 26.89 4.30
CA GLU A 327 3.52 25.83 5.00
C GLU A 327 3.05 25.74 6.46
N TRP A 328 2.90 26.88 7.14
CA TRP A 328 2.44 26.94 8.52
C TRP A 328 0.97 26.54 8.68
N LEU A 329 0.09 26.96 7.76
CA LEU A 329 -1.29 26.48 7.75
C LEU A 329 -1.37 24.96 7.61
N LEU A 330 -0.49 24.37 6.79
CA LEU A 330 -0.42 22.93 6.61
C LEU A 330 0.07 22.21 7.85
N ARG A 331 0.69 22.88 8.82
CA ARG A 331 1.08 22.24 10.09
C ARG A 331 -0.07 22.14 11.09
N VAL A 332 -1.10 22.97 10.96
CA VAL A 332 -2.26 22.99 11.88
C VAL A 332 -3.14 21.74 11.71
N PRO A 333 -3.38 20.93 12.75
CA PRO A 333 -4.36 19.84 12.71
C PRO A 333 -5.74 20.32 12.26
N GLY A 334 -6.41 19.57 11.38
CA GLY A 334 -7.72 19.96 10.84
C GLY A 334 -7.71 20.90 9.63
N ILE A 335 -6.54 21.44 9.24
CA ILE A 335 -6.35 22.12 7.95
C ILE A 335 -5.65 21.18 6.98
N GLY A 336 -6.26 20.89 5.83
CA GLY A 336 -5.67 20.12 4.73
C GLY A 336 -5.13 21.00 3.61
N PRO A 337 -4.50 20.41 2.56
CA PRO A 337 -3.93 21.16 1.44
C PRO A 337 -4.96 22.02 0.70
N GLU A 338 -6.17 21.47 0.52
CA GLU A 338 -7.26 22.19 -0.15
C GLU A 338 -7.84 23.29 0.74
N SER A 339 -8.05 23.02 2.04
CA SER A 339 -8.49 24.05 3.00
C SER A 339 -7.45 25.18 3.11
N ALA A 340 -6.15 24.87 3.17
CA ALA A 340 -5.08 25.87 3.18
C ALA A 340 -5.08 26.72 1.90
N ARG A 341 -5.27 26.11 0.72
CA ARG A 341 -5.42 26.85 -0.55
C ARG A 341 -6.63 27.79 -0.52
N ARG A 342 -7.78 27.32 -0.03
CA ARG A 342 -9.01 28.12 0.08
C ARG A 342 -8.84 29.28 1.06
N ILE A 343 -8.17 29.08 2.19
CA ILE A 343 -7.81 30.16 3.14
C ILE A 343 -6.99 31.23 2.43
N LEU A 344 -5.90 30.85 1.73
CA LEU A 344 -5.04 31.82 1.04
C LEU A 344 -5.78 32.61 -0.04
N ARG A 345 -6.71 31.97 -0.77
CA ARG A 345 -7.55 32.66 -1.75
C ARG A 345 -8.49 33.65 -1.05
N ARG A 346 -9.23 33.19 -0.03
CA ARG A 346 -10.19 34.00 0.72
C ARG A 346 -9.55 35.23 1.35
N ARG A 347 -8.31 35.14 1.83
CA ARG A 347 -7.54 36.28 2.38
C ARG A 347 -7.35 37.44 1.40
N ARG A 348 -7.35 37.17 0.09
CA ARG A 348 -7.25 38.20 -0.95
C ARG A 348 -8.54 39.01 -1.09
N GLU A 349 -9.67 38.41 -0.74
CA GLU A 349 -11.00 39.03 -0.77
C GLU A 349 -11.31 39.76 0.55
N GLY A 350 -10.57 39.46 1.62
CA GLY A 350 -10.66 40.13 2.92
C GLY A 350 -10.23 39.22 4.08
N ALA A 351 -10.14 39.77 5.28
CA ALA A 351 -9.84 38.96 6.48
C ALA A 351 -10.96 37.95 6.76
N ILE A 352 -10.57 36.77 7.26
CA ILE A 352 -11.46 35.74 7.80
C ILE A 352 -11.72 36.09 9.26
N ARG A 353 -12.99 36.23 9.66
CA ARG A 353 -13.34 36.75 11.00
C ARG A 353 -14.20 35.80 11.84
N SER A 354 -14.80 34.78 11.24
CA SER A 354 -15.66 33.82 11.95
C SER A 354 -15.23 32.37 11.77
N LEU A 355 -15.63 31.51 12.73
CA LEU A 355 -15.43 30.06 12.63
C LEU A 355 -16.29 29.42 11.54
N GLU A 356 -17.42 30.04 11.20
CA GLU A 356 -18.30 29.59 10.12
C GLU A 356 -17.62 29.73 8.76
N GLU A 357 -16.92 30.86 8.52
CA GLU A 357 -16.09 31.02 7.33
C GLU A 357 -15.01 29.94 7.24
N LEU A 358 -14.31 29.63 8.34
CA LEU A 358 -13.31 28.56 8.34
C LEU A 358 -13.93 27.19 8.00
N ARG A 359 -15.12 26.89 8.56
CA ARG A 359 -15.84 25.65 8.25
C ARG A 359 -16.23 25.60 6.77
N ALA A 360 -16.72 26.71 6.20
CA ALA A 360 -17.08 26.82 4.78
C ALA A 360 -15.86 26.63 3.84
N LEU A 361 -14.66 27.03 4.29
CA LEU A 361 -13.40 26.77 3.58
C LEU A 361 -12.92 25.32 3.72
N GLY A 362 -13.63 24.47 4.47
CA GLY A 362 -13.31 23.06 4.66
C GLY A 362 -12.31 22.79 5.78
N VAL A 363 -12.17 23.71 6.74
CA VAL A 363 -11.37 23.47 7.97
C VAL A 363 -12.18 22.63 8.95
N VAL A 364 -11.56 21.58 9.51
CA VAL A 364 -12.14 20.84 10.62
C VAL A 364 -11.93 21.64 11.91
N VAL A 365 -12.80 22.64 12.12
CA VAL A 365 -12.66 23.66 13.18
C VAL A 365 -12.39 23.05 14.55
N ARG A 366 -13.12 21.99 14.94
CA ARG A 366 -12.92 21.33 16.25
C ARG A 366 -11.49 20.83 16.48
N ARG A 367 -10.79 20.42 15.41
CA ARG A 367 -9.39 19.98 15.49
C ARG A 367 -8.41 21.14 15.40
N ALA A 368 -8.75 22.18 14.64
CA ALA A 368 -7.84 23.30 14.37
C ALA A 368 -7.85 24.36 15.47
N LEU A 369 -8.98 24.53 16.17
CA LEU A 369 -9.20 25.62 17.13
C LEU A 369 -8.10 25.75 18.20
N PRO A 370 -7.59 24.66 18.83
CA PRO A 370 -6.52 24.77 19.83
C PRO A 370 -5.21 25.34 19.30
N PHE A 371 -5.02 25.31 17.98
CA PHE A 371 -3.78 25.62 17.29
C PHE A 371 -3.84 26.94 16.49
N LEU A 372 -4.95 27.70 16.57
CA LEU A 372 -5.19 28.87 15.72
C LEU A 372 -5.49 30.15 16.51
N LEU A 373 -5.05 31.27 15.94
CA LEU A 373 -5.62 32.59 16.20
C LEU A 373 -6.51 32.97 15.02
N LEU A 374 -7.64 33.59 15.32
CA LEU A 374 -8.53 34.17 14.32
C LEU A 374 -8.57 35.68 14.52
N ASP A 375 -7.91 36.42 13.63
CA ASP A 375 -7.86 37.88 13.66
C ASP A 375 -7.33 38.39 15.02
N GLY A 376 -6.25 37.78 15.51
CA GLY A 376 -5.62 38.08 16.79
C GLY A 376 -6.30 37.48 18.01
N ARG A 377 -7.45 36.80 17.85
CA ARG A 377 -8.21 36.22 18.97
C ARG A 377 -7.96 34.72 19.08
N TYR A 378 -7.60 34.28 20.29
CA TYR A 378 -7.56 32.87 20.63
C TYR A 378 -8.95 32.41 21.06
N LEU A 379 -9.59 31.60 20.23
CA LEU A 379 -10.99 31.19 20.40
C LEU A 379 -11.16 29.81 21.04
N ALA A 380 -10.06 29.11 21.33
CA ALA A 380 -10.12 27.84 22.07
C ALA A 380 -10.22 28.08 23.57
N ASP A 381 -10.83 27.14 24.29
CA ASP A 381 -10.71 27.07 25.74
C ASP A 381 -9.24 26.79 26.11
N ARG A 382 -8.61 27.78 26.78
CA ARG A 382 -7.22 27.70 27.22
C ARG A 382 -6.98 26.54 28.20
N ALA A 383 -7.96 26.18 29.03
CA ALA A 383 -7.85 25.05 29.93
C ALA A 383 -7.90 23.72 29.16
N ALA A 384 -8.81 23.58 28.20
CA ALA A 384 -8.88 22.40 27.34
C ALA A 384 -7.64 22.25 26.44
N ALA A 385 -7.10 23.35 25.91
CA ALA A 385 -5.85 23.33 25.14
C ALA A 385 -4.66 22.92 26.01
N ARG A 386 -4.55 23.45 27.23
CA ARG A 386 -3.55 23.01 28.23
C ARG A 386 -3.71 21.55 28.60
N ALA A 387 -4.93 21.05 28.79
CA ALA A 387 -5.18 19.64 29.08
C ALA A 387 -4.79 18.74 27.89
N LEU A 388 -5.06 19.18 26.66
CA LEU A 388 -4.63 18.50 25.43
C LEU A 388 -3.09 18.44 25.33
N TRP A 389 -2.39 19.53 25.63
CA TRP A 389 -0.92 19.58 25.68
C TRP A 389 -0.34 18.76 26.84
N ALA A 390 -1.00 18.75 28.00
CA ALA A 390 -0.58 17.99 29.17
C ALA A 390 -0.75 16.46 29.00
N ARG A 391 -1.70 16.03 28.16
CA ARG A 391 -1.89 14.61 27.80
C ARG A 391 -0.69 13.99 27.06
N ARG A 392 0.23 14.79 26.51
CA ARG A 392 1.52 14.30 25.96
C ARG A 392 2.50 13.85 27.05
N HIS A 393 2.35 14.36 28.29
CA HIS A 393 3.33 14.20 29.36
C HIS A 393 2.85 13.31 30.53
N ARG A 394 1.67 12.70 30.43
CA ARG A 394 1.17 11.80 31.47
C ARG A 394 0.75 10.47 30.84
N GLU A 395 1.49 9.45 31.27
CA GLU A 395 1.38 8.01 31.00
C GLU A 395 2.21 7.52 29.80
N ALA A 396 3.36 6.91 30.14
CA ALA A 396 4.07 6.01 29.25
C ALA A 396 3.10 4.87 28.86
N PRO A 397 2.97 4.52 27.57
CA PRO A 397 2.10 3.44 27.18
C PRO A 397 2.63 2.14 27.78
N GLN A 398 1.88 1.55 28.72
CA GLN A 398 1.97 0.12 28.93
C GLN A 398 1.43 -0.54 27.66
N GLN A 399 2.27 -1.34 27.02
CA GLN A 399 1.80 -2.32 26.05
C GLN A 399 0.69 -3.12 26.75
N LEU A 400 -0.55 -2.97 26.31
CA LEU A 400 -1.60 -3.92 26.63
C LEU A 400 -1.19 -5.21 25.94
N SER A 401 -0.41 -6.02 26.66
CA SER A 401 -0.18 -7.40 26.28
C SER A 401 -1.55 -8.06 26.23
N LEU A 402 -1.91 -8.58 25.06
CA LEU A 402 -3.13 -9.36 24.95
C LEU A 402 -3.00 -10.59 25.88
N PRO A 403 -4.09 -11.11 26.46
CA PRO A 403 -4.04 -12.19 27.46
C PRO A 403 -3.26 -13.46 27.04
N TRP A 404 -3.00 -13.65 25.74
CA TRP A 404 -2.25 -14.78 25.19
C TRP A 404 -0.73 -14.55 25.07
N GLU A 405 -0.22 -13.34 25.36
CA GLU A 405 1.21 -13.01 25.23
C GLU A 405 2.05 -13.36 26.47
N ARG A 406 1.44 -13.68 27.61
CA ARG A 406 2.18 -13.98 28.85
C ARG A 406 2.37 -15.48 29.11
N ASP A 407 1.48 -16.34 28.62
CA ASP A 407 1.60 -17.79 28.77
C ASP A 407 0.75 -18.51 27.69
N PRO A 408 1.37 -19.01 26.61
CA PRO A 408 0.68 -19.73 25.54
C PRO A 408 -0.02 -21.01 26.00
N LEU A 409 0.42 -21.63 27.11
CA LEU A 409 -0.13 -22.88 27.62
C LEU A 409 -1.38 -22.64 28.48
N ALA A 410 -1.42 -21.54 29.23
CA ALA A 410 -2.62 -21.13 29.98
C ALA A 410 -3.80 -20.80 29.03
N ALA A 411 -3.53 -20.18 27.87
CA ALA A 411 -4.54 -19.84 26.88
C ALA A 411 -5.17 -21.07 26.19
N ALA A 412 -4.40 -22.15 26.02
CA ALA A 412 -4.91 -23.41 25.48
C ALA A 412 -5.87 -24.11 26.46
N ALA A 413 -5.62 -24.01 27.77
CA ALA A 413 -6.50 -24.58 28.80
C ALA A 413 -7.86 -23.87 28.89
N THR A 414 -7.90 -22.55 28.68
CA THR A 414 -9.17 -21.77 28.69
C THR A 414 -10.08 -22.11 27.49
N LEU A 415 -9.50 -22.41 26.33
CA LEU A 415 -10.24 -22.84 25.14
C LEU A 415 -10.75 -24.29 25.25
N ALA A 416 -10.05 -25.17 25.98
CA ALA A 416 -10.52 -26.51 26.27
C ALA A 416 -11.68 -26.51 27.28
N GLY A 417 -11.65 -25.62 28.29
CA GLY A 417 -12.73 -25.48 29.28
C GLY A 417 -14.06 -24.98 28.71
N LEU A 418 -14.03 -24.13 27.69
CA LEU A 418 -15.24 -23.61 27.02
C LEU A 418 -15.95 -24.64 26.12
N ARG A 419 -15.30 -25.76 25.77
CA ARG A 419 -15.93 -26.88 25.05
C ARG A 419 -16.52 -27.95 25.95
N ALA A 420 -16.23 -27.93 27.25
CA ALA A 420 -16.78 -28.87 28.23
C ALA A 420 -18.06 -28.36 28.93
N ALA A 421 -18.45 -27.11 28.68
CA ALA A 421 -19.62 -26.45 29.28
C ALA A 421 -20.71 -26.06 28.25
N SER A 422 -20.69 -26.65 27.05
CA SER A 422 -21.74 -26.52 26.03
C SER A 422 -22.39 -27.85 25.72
#